data_AF-A0A0G0R1L1-F1
#
_entry.id   AF-A0A0G0R1L1-F1
#
_cell.length_a   1.000
_cell.length_b   1.000
_cell.length_c   1.000
_cell.angle_alpha   90.00
_cell.angle_beta   90.00
_cell.angle_gamma   90.00
#
_symmetry.space_group_name_H-M   'P 1'
#
loop_
_entity.id
_entity.type
_entity.pdbx_description
1 polymer ?
#
loop_
_entity_poly.entity_id
_entity_poly.type
_entity_poly.pdbx_seq_one_letter_code
_entity_poly.pdbx_strand_id
1 'polypeptide(L)'
;EVFNLLLQILDEGRLTDSRGRIANFKNCVIIMTSNVGSEYAQAMQELGFSNVNAGEVAARENDLKDRIRSALRDRFKPEFLNRLDEIIVFNNLSKEDILKIVDLQFLDIAKRLSDNKIKLNVSVKAKEYLAQEGFDPAFGARPLKRVIQRLVLDVLAKSLIDGSVKEGANLNVDVRENKIYINSAASANKTGRSAKTAKSSKPSKVKA
;
A
#
# COMPACT_ATOMS: atom_id res chain seq x y z
N GLU A 1 8.13 -25.55 -26.08
CA GLU A 1 6.92 -26.33 -25.73
C GLU A 1 5.84 -25.46 -25.08
N VAL A 2 6.09 -24.81 -23.94
CA VAL A 2 5.11 -23.93 -23.26
C VAL A 2 4.55 -22.81 -24.16
N PHE A 3 5.38 -22.19 -25.01
CA PHE A 3 4.94 -21.13 -25.93
C PHE A 3 3.83 -21.55 -26.90
N ASN A 4 3.88 -22.79 -27.41
CA ASN A 4 2.88 -23.26 -28.36
C ASN A 4 1.52 -23.47 -27.69
N LEU A 5 1.52 -23.88 -26.41
CA LEU A 5 0.30 -23.99 -25.61
C LEU A 5 -0.30 -22.61 -25.33
N LEU A 6 0.54 -21.60 -25.04
CA LEU A 6 0.07 -20.23 -24.84
C LEU A 6 -0.53 -19.65 -26.13
N LEU A 7 0.11 -19.88 -27.29
CA LEU A 7 -0.46 -19.47 -28.58
C LEU A 7 -1.81 -20.14 -28.83
N GLN A 8 -1.95 -21.44 -28.52
CA GLN A 8 -3.24 -22.12 -28.64
C GLN A 8 -4.32 -21.47 -27.76
N ILE A 9 -3.98 -21.09 -26.53
CA ILE A 9 -4.91 -20.41 -25.63
C ILE A 9 -5.32 -19.05 -26.20
N LEU A 10 -4.36 -18.25 -26.67
CA LEU A 10 -4.61 -16.90 -27.19
C LEU A 10 -5.36 -16.92 -28.53
N ASP A 11 -5.11 -17.92 -29.38
CA ASP A 11 -5.70 -18.03 -30.71
C ASP A 11 -7.08 -18.71 -30.69
N GLU A 12 -7.17 -19.86 -30.02
CA GLU A 12 -8.37 -20.71 -30.07
C GLU A 12 -9.28 -20.51 -28.84
N GLY A 13 -8.80 -19.82 -27.80
CA GLY A 13 -9.52 -19.69 -26.55
C GLY A 13 -9.74 -21.04 -25.86
N ARG A 14 -8.88 -22.04 -26.11
CA ARG A 14 -8.97 -23.37 -25.49
C ARG A 14 -7.58 -23.99 -25.29
N LEU A 15 -7.49 -24.90 -24.33
CA LEU A 15 -6.31 -25.72 -24.09
C LEU A 15 -6.73 -27.17 -23.92
N THR A 16 -6.10 -28.08 -24.65
CA THR A 16 -6.29 -29.52 -24.47
C THR A 16 -5.14 -30.07 -23.63
N ASP A 17 -5.45 -30.72 -22.51
CA ASP A 17 -4.45 -31.37 -21.67
C ASP A 17 -3.97 -32.72 -22.25
N SER A 18 -2.95 -33.32 -21.63
CA SER A 18 -2.39 -34.61 -22.06
C SER A 18 -3.35 -35.80 -21.92
N ARG A 19 -4.50 -35.62 -21.27
CA ARG A 19 -5.57 -36.63 -21.12
C ARG A 19 -6.75 -36.35 -22.06
N GLY A 20 -6.62 -35.37 -22.96
CA GLY A 20 -7.65 -34.99 -23.92
C GLY A 20 -8.77 -34.12 -23.36
N ARG A 21 -8.66 -33.62 -22.12
CA ARG A 21 -9.65 -32.70 -21.54
C ARG A 21 -9.44 -31.29 -22.09
N ILE A 22 -10.53 -30.63 -22.45
CA ILE A 22 -10.49 -29.28 -23.02
C ILE A 22 -10.91 -28.26 -21.95
N ALA A 23 -10.02 -27.31 -21.66
CA ALA A 23 -10.33 -26.10 -20.90
C ALA A 23 -10.71 -24.95 -21.85
N ASN A 24 -11.73 -24.18 -21.50
CA ASN A 24 -12.22 -23.04 -22.30
C ASN A 24 -11.79 -21.71 -21.67
N PHE A 25 -11.13 -20.87 -22.46
CA PHE A 25 -10.61 -19.54 -22.10
C PHE A 25 -11.34 -18.39 -22.82
N LYS A 26 -12.40 -18.66 -23.61
CA LYS A 26 -13.12 -17.61 -24.37
C LYS A 26 -13.69 -16.48 -23.51
N ASN A 27 -13.99 -16.76 -22.24
CA ASN A 27 -14.51 -15.79 -21.27
C ASN A 27 -13.48 -15.49 -20.17
N CYS A 28 -12.20 -15.39 -20.53
CA CYS A 28 -11.12 -15.11 -19.59
C CYS A 28 -10.33 -13.89 -20.04
N VAL A 29 -9.92 -13.07 -19.07
CA VAL A 29 -8.90 -12.05 -19.27
C VAL A 29 -7.56 -12.69 -18.93
N ILE A 30 -6.64 -12.72 -19.89
CA ILE A 30 -5.31 -13.30 -19.71
C ILE A 30 -4.34 -12.16 -19.38
N ILE A 31 -3.80 -12.20 -18.16
CA ILE A 31 -2.79 -11.24 -17.71
C ILE A 31 -1.45 -11.97 -17.62
N MET A 32 -0.47 -11.45 -18.34
CA MET A 32 0.91 -11.94 -18.31
C MET A 32 1.82 -10.83 -17.81
N THR A 33 2.80 -11.19 -16.98
CA THR A 33 3.77 -10.25 -16.43
C THR A 33 5.17 -10.71 -16.79
N SER A 34 6.06 -9.75 -17.02
CA SER A 34 7.46 -10.00 -17.36
C SER A 34 8.31 -8.89 -16.77
N ASN A 35 9.52 -9.22 -16.33
CA ASN A 35 10.50 -8.24 -15.87
C ASN A 35 11.36 -7.67 -17.02
N VAL A 36 11.07 -8.04 -18.27
CA VAL A 36 11.83 -7.54 -19.44
C VAL A 36 11.72 -6.01 -19.52
N GLY A 37 12.87 -5.35 -19.59
CA GLY A 37 12.95 -3.89 -19.68
C GLY A 37 12.79 -3.15 -18.34
N SER A 38 12.79 -3.88 -17.22
CA SER A 38 12.77 -3.28 -15.87
C SER A 38 13.94 -2.33 -15.60
N GLU A 39 15.09 -2.62 -16.19
CA GLU A 39 16.32 -1.82 -16.13
C GLU A 39 16.16 -0.43 -16.78
N TYR A 40 15.37 -0.32 -17.86
CA TYR A 40 15.12 0.95 -18.54
C TYR A 40 14.17 1.84 -17.73
N ALA A 41 13.20 1.23 -17.02
CA ALA A 41 12.30 1.93 -16.14
C ALA A 41 13.03 2.53 -14.91
N GLN A 42 14.05 1.85 -14.38
CA GLN A 42 14.91 2.35 -13.30
C GLN A 42 15.73 3.58 -13.71
N ALA A 43 16.40 3.51 -14.87
CA ALA A 43 17.24 4.61 -15.37
C ALA A 43 16.44 5.91 -15.59
N MET A 44 15.17 5.80 -15.97
CA MET A 44 14.28 6.95 -16.14
C MET A 44 13.92 7.65 -14.83
N GLN A 45 13.82 6.91 -13.72
CA GLN A 45 13.50 7.49 -12.42
C GLN A 45 14.64 8.36 -11.89
N GLU A 46 15.90 7.93 -12.06
CA GLU A 46 17.09 8.71 -11.65
C GLU A 46 17.18 10.05 -12.39
N LEU A 47 16.73 10.09 -13.66
CA LEU A 47 16.75 11.29 -14.50
C LEU A 47 15.51 12.19 -14.32
N GLY A 48 14.43 11.67 -13.73
CA GLY A 48 13.15 12.35 -13.50
C GLY A 48 13.12 13.31 -12.30
N PHE A 49 14.20 13.40 -11.52
CA PHE A 49 14.35 14.39 -10.43
C PHE A 49 14.82 15.78 -10.90
N SER A 50 15.05 15.95 -12.20
CA SER A 50 15.32 17.26 -12.80
C SER A 50 13.98 17.95 -13.12
N ASN A 51 13.86 19.27 -12.94
CA ASN A 51 12.67 20.03 -13.36
C ASN A 51 12.52 19.97 -14.90
N VAL A 52 11.86 18.95 -15.43
CA VAL A 52 11.68 18.73 -16.87
C VAL A 52 10.31 19.25 -17.32
N ASN A 53 10.25 19.90 -18.49
CA ASN A 53 8.98 20.41 -19.03
C ASN A 53 8.07 19.27 -19.52
N ALA A 54 6.75 19.48 -19.55
CA ALA A 54 5.77 18.45 -19.93
C ALA A 54 6.01 17.82 -21.31
N GLY A 55 6.52 18.58 -22.29
CA GLY A 55 6.85 18.05 -23.62
C GLY A 55 8.05 17.12 -23.65
N GLU A 56 9.03 17.34 -22.77
CA GLU A 56 10.23 16.49 -22.63
C GLU A 56 9.89 15.19 -21.90
N VAL A 57 8.90 15.20 -21.01
CA VAL A 57 8.39 13.98 -20.35
C VAL A 57 7.75 13.03 -21.38
N ALA A 58 6.90 13.55 -22.26
CA ALA A 58 6.24 12.74 -23.29
C ALA A 58 7.24 12.14 -24.30
N ALA A 59 8.26 12.90 -24.70
CA ALA A 59 9.32 12.40 -25.58
C ALA A 59 10.12 11.26 -24.93
N ARG A 60 10.43 11.38 -23.64
CA ARG A 60 11.15 10.34 -22.89
C ARG A 60 10.31 9.09 -22.64
N GLU A 61 9.00 9.23 -22.43
CA GLU A 61 8.08 8.09 -22.29
C GLU A 61 8.04 7.27 -23.60
N ASN A 62 8.04 7.94 -24.75
CA ASN A 62 8.11 7.26 -26.05
C ASN A 62 9.45 6.53 -26.26
N ASP A 63 10.59 7.15 -25.94
CA ASP A 63 11.90 6.48 -25.98
C ASP A 63 11.94 5.22 -25.09
N LEU A 64 11.38 5.32 -23.86
CA LEU A 64 11.27 4.17 -22.97
C LEU A 64 10.41 3.04 -23.57
N LYS A 65 9.25 3.39 -24.14
CA LYS A 65 8.37 2.40 -24.79
C LYS A 65 9.08 1.71 -25.95
N ASP A 66 9.86 2.43 -26.75
CA ASP A 66 10.57 1.86 -27.89
C ASP A 66 11.71 0.93 -27.45
N ARG A 67 12.45 1.29 -26.40
CA ARG A 67 13.46 0.40 -25.79
C ARG A 67 12.84 -0.87 -25.23
N ILE A 68 11.71 -0.76 -24.52
CA ILE A 68 10.98 -1.93 -24.01
C ILE A 68 10.47 -2.80 -25.16
N ARG A 69 9.92 -2.20 -26.23
CA ARG A 69 9.49 -2.95 -27.43
C ARG A 69 10.65 -3.65 -28.11
N SER A 70 11.84 -3.05 -28.15
CA SER A 70 13.04 -3.71 -28.67
C SER A 70 13.40 -4.92 -27.82
N ALA A 71 13.51 -4.74 -26.50
CA ALA A 71 13.84 -5.81 -25.57
C ALA A 71 12.82 -6.97 -25.58
N LEU A 72 11.54 -6.65 -25.78
CA LEU A 72 10.49 -7.66 -25.97
C LEU A 72 10.67 -8.44 -27.27
N ARG A 73 11.02 -7.80 -28.38
CA ARG A 73 11.29 -8.48 -29.67
C ARG A 73 12.54 -9.36 -29.63
N ASP A 74 13.54 -8.99 -28.82
CA ASP A 74 14.75 -9.80 -28.64
C ASP A 74 14.47 -11.06 -27.80
N ARG A 75 13.51 -10.99 -26.87
CA ARG A 75 13.15 -12.08 -25.94
C ARG A 75 12.01 -12.97 -26.44
N PHE A 76 11.03 -12.40 -27.15
CA PHE A 76 9.80 -13.05 -27.56
C PHE A 76 9.63 -12.99 -29.08
N LYS A 77 9.12 -14.08 -29.66
CA LYS A 77 8.88 -14.13 -31.10
C LYS A 77 7.76 -13.16 -31.51
N PRO A 78 7.82 -12.58 -32.72
CA PRO A 78 6.75 -11.72 -33.24
C PRO A 78 5.37 -12.38 -33.24
N GLU A 79 5.28 -13.69 -33.48
CA GLU A 79 3.98 -14.37 -33.49
C GLU A 79 3.26 -14.26 -32.14
N PHE A 80 3.99 -14.34 -31.03
CA PHE A 80 3.43 -14.21 -29.68
C PHE A 80 3.04 -12.77 -29.36
N LEU A 81 3.90 -11.81 -29.69
CA LEU A 81 3.62 -10.38 -29.44
C LEU A 81 2.39 -9.91 -30.23
N ASN A 82 2.19 -10.44 -31.44
CA ASN A 82 1.03 -10.14 -32.28
C ASN A 82 -0.29 -10.75 -31.77
N ARG A 83 -0.27 -11.51 -30.66
CA ARG A 83 -1.48 -12.05 -29.98
C ARG A 83 -1.77 -11.37 -28.65
N LEU A 84 -1.01 -10.33 -28.31
CA LEU A 84 -1.32 -9.47 -27.19
C LEU A 84 -2.14 -8.31 -27.69
N ASP A 85 -3.31 -8.08 -27.08
CA ASP A 85 -4.13 -6.91 -27.41
C ASP A 85 -3.41 -5.62 -27.01
N GLU A 86 -2.85 -5.58 -25.80
CA GLU A 86 -2.18 -4.41 -25.23
C GLU A 86 -0.94 -4.79 -24.42
N ILE A 87 0.10 -3.96 -24.51
CA ILE A 87 1.32 -4.08 -23.71
C ILE A 87 1.41 -2.89 -22.77
N ILE A 88 1.14 -3.15 -21.48
CA ILE A 88 1.15 -2.11 -20.44
C ILE A 88 2.51 -2.07 -19.76
N VAL A 89 3.15 -0.89 -19.78
CA VAL A 89 4.40 -0.63 -19.06
C VAL A 89 4.08 -0.08 -17.69
N PHE A 90 4.58 -0.74 -16.64
CA PHE A 90 4.46 -0.26 -15.26
C PHE A 90 5.63 0.66 -14.92
N ASN A 91 5.32 1.87 -14.48
CA ASN A 91 6.30 2.80 -13.95
C ASN A 91 6.71 2.40 -12.53
N ASN A 92 7.91 2.81 -12.13
CA ASN A 92 8.33 2.67 -10.74
C ASN A 92 7.46 3.53 -9.81
N LEU A 93 7.31 3.06 -8.57
CA LEU A 93 6.55 3.76 -7.55
C LEU A 93 7.30 5.02 -7.10
N SER A 94 6.60 6.17 -7.10
CA SER A 94 7.12 7.38 -6.46
C SER A 94 6.99 7.29 -4.93
N LYS A 95 7.62 8.22 -4.22
CA LYS A 95 7.47 8.34 -2.76
C LYS A 95 6.00 8.56 -2.37
N GLU A 96 5.29 9.36 -3.15
CA GLU A 96 3.87 9.65 -2.97
C GLU A 96 3.02 8.40 -3.20
N ASP A 97 3.36 7.56 -4.19
CA ASP A 97 2.64 6.31 -4.43
C ASP A 97 2.84 5.31 -3.29
N ILE A 98 4.05 5.24 -2.72
CA ILE A 98 4.32 4.40 -1.55
C ILE A 98 3.49 4.85 -0.35
N LEU A 99 3.36 6.16 -0.11
CA LEU A 99 2.49 6.69 0.94
C LEU A 99 1.02 6.28 0.73
N LYS A 100 0.52 6.34 -0.51
CA LYS A 100 -0.84 5.85 -0.83
C LYS A 100 -0.97 4.35 -0.56
N ILE A 101 0.06 3.56 -0.87
CA ILE A 101 0.06 2.12 -0.58
C ILE A 101 0.02 1.88 0.93
N VAL A 102 0.76 2.66 1.73
CA VAL A 102 0.68 2.61 3.20
C VAL A 102 -0.75 2.89 3.66
N ASP A 103 -1.41 3.90 3.09
CA ASP A 103 -2.81 4.21 3.42
C ASP A 103 -3.76 3.05 3.12
N LEU A 104 -3.61 2.40 1.96
CA LEU A 104 -4.41 1.23 1.59
C LEU A 104 -4.19 0.06 2.55
N GLN A 105 -2.95 -0.19 2.98
CA GLN A 105 -2.66 -1.22 3.98
C GLN A 105 -3.35 -0.90 5.32
N PHE A 106 -3.30 0.35 5.77
CA PHE A 106 -3.97 0.75 7.00
C PHE A 106 -5.50 0.72 6.90
N LEU A 107 -6.06 0.97 5.71
CA LEU A 107 -7.49 0.82 5.45
C LEU A 107 -7.92 -0.65 5.64
N ASP A 108 -7.16 -1.60 5.12
CA ASP A 108 -7.41 -3.03 5.30
C ASP A 108 -7.31 -3.45 6.78
N ILE A 109 -6.33 -2.92 7.51
CA ILE A 109 -6.16 -3.17 8.94
C ILE A 109 -7.35 -2.58 9.73
N ALA A 110 -7.72 -1.33 9.46
CA ALA A 110 -8.83 -0.65 10.11
C ALA A 110 -10.16 -1.40 9.88
N LYS A 111 -10.37 -1.93 8.66
CA LYS A 111 -11.53 -2.75 8.34
C LYS A 111 -11.61 -4.00 9.24
N ARG A 112 -10.51 -4.72 9.42
CA ARG A 112 -10.47 -5.90 10.31
C ARG A 112 -10.67 -5.55 11.78
N LEU A 113 -10.14 -4.41 12.23
CA LEU A 113 -10.33 -3.93 13.61
C LEU A 113 -11.76 -3.46 13.88
N SER A 114 -12.47 -3.01 12.84
CA SER A 114 -13.85 -2.53 12.95
C SER A 114 -14.82 -3.62 13.41
N ASP A 115 -14.54 -4.89 13.12
CA ASP A 115 -15.32 -6.04 13.63
C ASP A 115 -15.35 -6.09 15.16
N ASN A 116 -14.29 -5.58 15.82
CA ASN A 116 -14.17 -5.44 17.27
C ASN A 116 -14.41 -4.00 17.75
N LYS A 117 -15.05 -3.16 16.93
CA LYS A 117 -15.34 -1.73 17.21
C LYS A 117 -14.09 -0.89 17.52
N ILE A 118 -12.90 -1.37 17.19
CA ILE A 118 -11.65 -0.66 17.44
C ILE A 118 -11.43 0.34 16.30
N LYS A 119 -11.18 1.61 16.64
CA LYS A 119 -10.79 2.63 15.67
C LYS A 119 -9.27 2.75 15.65
N LEU A 120 -8.70 2.86 14.47
CA LEU A 120 -7.26 3.03 14.27
C LEU A 120 -7.00 4.37 13.56
N ASN A 121 -6.31 5.28 14.24
CA ASN A 121 -5.80 6.52 13.65
C ASN A 121 -4.28 6.40 13.50
N VAL A 122 -3.75 6.87 12.38
CA VAL A 122 -2.31 6.77 12.08
C VAL A 122 -1.80 8.17 11.77
N SER A 123 -0.75 8.61 12.47
CA SER A 123 -0.15 9.91 12.23
C SER A 123 0.54 9.97 10.86
N VAL A 124 0.62 11.16 10.26
CA VAL A 124 1.32 11.36 8.99
C VAL A 124 2.80 10.94 9.10
N LYS A 125 3.45 11.29 10.22
CA LYS A 125 4.84 10.91 10.50
C LYS A 125 5.04 9.39 10.57
N ALA A 126 4.09 8.65 11.16
CA ALA A 126 4.17 7.20 11.19
C ALA A 126 4.05 6.59 9.79
N LYS A 127 3.17 7.14 8.94
CA LYS A 127 3.03 6.69 7.54
C LYS A 127 4.31 6.95 6.74
N GLU A 128 4.90 8.14 6.89
CA GLU A 128 6.17 8.50 6.25
C GLU A 128 7.32 7.60 6.71
N TYR A 129 7.40 7.32 8.01
CA TYR A 129 8.41 6.41 8.54
C TYR A 129 8.26 4.98 7.98
N LEU A 130 7.03 4.45 7.94
CA LEU A 130 6.75 3.13 7.38
C LEU A 130 7.02 3.08 5.87
N ALA A 131 6.72 4.15 5.14
CA ALA A 131 7.03 4.26 3.72
C ALA A 131 8.56 4.24 3.48
N GLN A 132 9.35 4.91 4.32
CA GLN A 132 10.81 4.91 4.22
C GLN A 132 11.40 3.53 4.53
N GLU A 133 10.97 2.90 5.63
CA GLU A 133 11.47 1.57 6.03
C GLU A 133 11.01 0.44 5.09
N GLY A 134 9.84 0.61 4.47
CA GLY A 134 9.22 -0.40 3.61
C GLY A 134 9.50 -0.24 2.12
N PHE A 135 10.22 0.81 1.71
CA PHE A 135 10.60 1.04 0.33
C PHE A 135 12.00 0.54 0.04
N ASP A 136 12.11 -0.24 -1.03
CA ASP A 136 13.38 -0.67 -1.58
C ASP A 136 13.40 -0.33 -3.08
N PRO A 137 14.42 0.37 -3.61
CA PRO A 137 14.48 0.71 -5.04
C PRO A 137 14.47 -0.50 -5.98
N ALA A 138 15.02 -1.65 -5.56
CA ALA A 138 15.06 -2.87 -6.34
C ALA A 138 13.80 -3.72 -6.17
N PHE A 139 13.19 -3.72 -4.98
CA PHE A 139 12.02 -4.55 -4.66
C PHE A 139 10.69 -3.78 -4.59
N GLY A 140 10.70 -2.46 -4.81
CA GLY A 140 9.55 -1.57 -4.69
C GLY A 140 8.93 -1.59 -3.28
N ALA A 141 7.60 -1.54 -3.22
CA ALA A 141 6.85 -1.61 -1.96
C ALA A 141 6.64 -3.05 -1.43
N ARG A 142 7.30 -4.07 -2.00
CA ARG A 142 7.15 -5.47 -1.55
C ARG A 142 7.50 -5.67 -0.06
N PRO A 143 8.58 -5.07 0.47
CA PRO A 143 8.91 -5.19 1.90
C PRO A 143 7.88 -4.52 2.82
N LEU A 144 7.15 -3.52 2.32
CA LEU A 144 6.26 -2.67 3.11
C LEU A 144 5.24 -3.46 3.93
N LYS A 145 4.60 -4.47 3.33
CA LYS A 145 3.62 -5.30 4.04
C LYS A 145 4.25 -6.01 5.24
N ARG A 146 5.48 -6.51 5.10
CA ARG A 146 6.22 -7.18 6.18
C ARG A 146 6.64 -6.18 7.27
N VAL A 147 7.04 -4.97 6.89
CA VAL A 147 7.38 -3.90 7.83
C VAL A 147 6.15 -3.50 8.65
N ILE A 148 5.02 -3.25 8.00
CA ILE A 148 3.75 -2.93 8.69
C ILE A 148 3.32 -4.10 9.58
N GLN A 149 3.46 -5.34 9.12
CA GLN A 149 3.15 -6.51 9.94
C GLN A 149 3.97 -6.52 11.24
N ARG A 150 5.29 -6.44 11.14
CA ARG A 150 6.19 -6.49 12.29
C ARG A 150 6.03 -5.30 13.24
N LEU A 151 5.95 -4.09 12.70
CA LEU A 151 5.99 -2.87 13.50
C LEU A 151 4.61 -2.45 14.03
N VAL A 152 3.54 -2.90 13.39
CA VAL A 152 2.17 -2.50 13.74
C VAL A 152 1.32 -3.70 14.13
N LEU A 153 1.10 -4.67 13.23
CA LEU A 153 0.14 -5.75 13.45
C LEU A 153 0.56 -6.68 14.60
N ASP A 154 1.84 -7.04 14.67
CA ASP A 154 2.33 -7.95 15.71
C ASP A 154 2.25 -7.28 17.09
N VAL A 155 2.52 -5.98 17.17
CA VAL A 155 2.37 -5.17 18.39
C VAL A 155 0.90 -5.08 18.80
N LEU A 156 0.00 -4.77 17.85
CA LEU A 156 -1.45 -4.74 18.09
C LEU A 156 -2.00 -6.09 18.55
N ALA A 157 -1.58 -7.18 17.91
CA ALA A 157 -2.01 -8.53 18.25
C ALA A 157 -1.58 -8.89 19.67
N LYS A 158 -0.33 -8.59 20.04
CA LYS A 158 0.15 -8.80 21.40
C LYS A 158 -0.66 -7.99 22.42
N SER A 159 -0.93 -6.72 22.13
CA SER A 159 -1.72 -5.83 23.00
C SER A 159 -3.20 -6.22 23.13
N LEU A 160 -3.76 -6.90 22.13
CA LEU A 160 -5.10 -7.49 22.22
C LEU A 160 -5.11 -8.74 23.10
N ILE A 161 -4.08 -9.59 22.97
CA ILE A 161 -3.95 -10.84 23.75
C ILE A 161 -3.67 -10.55 25.23
N ASP A 162 -2.82 -9.57 25.54
CA ASP A 162 -2.50 -9.19 26.93
C ASP A 162 -3.59 -8.34 27.61
N GLY A 163 -4.62 -7.93 26.86
CA GLY A 163 -5.76 -7.17 27.35
C GLY A 163 -5.49 -5.67 27.57
N SER A 164 -4.33 -5.15 27.15
CA SER A 164 -4.03 -3.72 27.18
C SER A 164 -4.88 -2.91 26.20
N VAL A 165 -5.32 -3.52 25.10
CA VAL A 165 -6.30 -2.98 24.15
C VAL A 165 -7.62 -3.74 24.30
N LYS A 166 -8.70 -3.01 24.57
CA LYS A 166 -10.05 -3.57 24.70
C LYS A 166 -10.91 -3.28 23.48
N GLU A 167 -12.00 -4.05 23.35
CA GLU A 167 -13.05 -3.78 22.37
C GLU A 167 -13.54 -2.32 22.48
N GLY A 168 -13.79 -1.67 21.35
CA GLY A 168 -14.22 -0.26 21.33
C GLY A 168 -13.11 0.78 21.56
N ALA A 169 -11.85 0.36 21.70
CA ALA A 169 -10.73 1.29 21.90
C ALA A 169 -10.48 2.18 20.67
N ASN A 170 -10.00 3.39 20.91
CA ASN A 170 -9.47 4.27 19.88
C ASN A 170 -7.94 4.22 19.96
N LEU A 171 -7.29 3.65 18.96
CA LEU A 171 -5.84 3.50 18.91
C LEU A 171 -5.23 4.58 18.03
N ASN A 172 -4.13 5.16 18.49
CA ASN A 172 -3.32 6.10 17.75
C ASN A 172 -1.94 5.50 17.51
N VAL A 173 -1.56 5.33 16.24
CA VAL A 173 -0.24 4.89 15.80
C VAL A 173 0.59 6.13 15.49
N ASP A 174 1.73 6.25 16.15
CA ASP A 174 2.67 7.36 15.95
C ASP A 174 4.13 6.87 15.93
N VAL A 175 5.06 7.74 15.58
CA VAL A 175 6.50 7.45 15.56
C VAL A 175 7.26 8.38 16.52
N ARG A 176 8.14 7.81 17.35
CA ARG A 176 9.10 8.56 18.19
C ARG A 176 10.45 7.87 18.13
N GLU A 177 11.54 8.62 17.99
CA GLU A 177 12.90 8.05 17.96
C GLU A 177 13.03 6.85 16.99
N ASN A 178 12.42 6.94 15.81
CA ASN A 178 12.37 5.87 14.80
C ASN A 178 11.79 4.54 15.31
N LYS A 179 10.85 4.59 16.25
CA LYS A 179 10.07 3.43 16.69
C LYS A 179 8.58 3.75 16.62
N ILE A 180 7.80 2.78 16.15
CA ILE A 180 6.35 2.87 16.15
C ILE A 180 5.83 2.65 17.57
N TYR A 181 4.94 3.55 17.99
CA TYR A 181 4.22 3.45 19.26
C TYR A 181 2.72 3.44 18.98
N ILE A 182 2.01 2.62 19.73
CA ILE A 182 0.56 2.49 19.64
C ILE A 182 -0.02 2.80 21.02
N ASN A 183 -0.79 3.87 21.10
CA ASN A 183 -1.42 4.30 22.33
C ASN A 183 -2.94 4.17 22.20
N SER A 184 -3.60 3.60 23.21
CA SER A 184 -5.04 3.78 23.36
C SER A 184 -5.30 5.21 23.78
N ALA A 185 -5.97 5.99 22.94
CA ALA A 185 -6.58 7.25 23.36
C ALA A 185 -7.62 6.88 24.41
N ALA A 186 -7.27 7.02 25.69
CA ALA A 186 -8.21 6.82 26.78
C ALA A 186 -9.47 7.61 26.46
N SER A 187 -10.62 6.92 26.44
CA SER A 187 -11.91 7.59 26.37
C SER A 187 -11.92 8.62 27.50
N ALA A 188 -11.86 9.91 27.15
CA ALA A 188 -11.94 11.01 28.09
C ALA A 188 -13.33 10.96 28.71
N ASN A 189 -13.48 10.11 29.72
CA ASN A 189 -14.73 9.96 30.44
C ASN A 189 -14.91 11.24 31.24
N LYS A 190 -15.82 12.09 30.75
CA LYS A 190 -16.35 13.27 31.44
C LYS A 190 -16.96 12.83 32.78
N THR A 191 -16.19 12.81 33.86
CA THR A 191 -16.77 12.95 35.20
C THR A 191 -16.84 14.43 35.52
N GLY A 192 -18.02 14.99 35.30
CA GLY A 192 -18.38 16.27 35.87
C GLY A 192 -18.25 16.22 37.39
N ARG A 193 -17.47 17.14 37.95
CA ARG A 193 -17.72 17.63 39.30
C ARG A 193 -17.96 19.12 39.19
N SER A 194 -19.24 19.45 39.03
CA SER A 194 -19.77 20.78 39.24
C SER A 194 -19.34 21.27 40.62
N ALA A 195 -18.42 22.23 40.68
CA ALA A 195 -18.24 23.05 41.86
C ALA A 195 -19.46 23.98 41.93
N LYS A 196 -20.52 23.47 42.57
CA LYS A 196 -21.71 24.24 42.91
C LYS A 196 -21.31 25.46 43.72
N THR A 197 -21.58 26.61 43.15
CA THR A 197 -21.70 27.90 43.79
C THR A 197 -22.79 27.78 44.86
N ALA A 198 -22.43 27.95 46.14
CA ALA A 198 -23.38 28.21 47.21
C ALA A 198 -23.00 29.55 47.86
N LYS A 199 -23.80 30.58 47.55
CA LYS A 199 -23.85 31.85 48.30
C LYS A 199 -24.54 31.60 49.65
N SER A 200 -23.98 32.12 50.74
CA SER A 200 -24.70 32.59 51.92
C SER A 200 -23.78 33.56 52.69
N SER A 201 -23.92 34.86 52.48
CA SER A 201 -24.56 35.80 53.42
C SER A 201 -23.76 36.07 54.72
N LYS A 202 -23.23 37.30 54.81
CA LYS A 202 -22.79 38.01 56.03
C LYS A 202 -23.79 37.83 57.20
N PRO A 203 -23.36 37.92 58.47
CA PRO A 203 -23.31 39.22 59.14
C PRO A 203 -22.04 39.50 59.97
N SER A 204 -21.85 40.80 60.21
CA SER A 204 -20.91 41.50 61.09
C SER A 204 -20.93 41.09 62.57
N LYS A 205 -19.75 41.16 63.23
CA LYS A 205 -19.49 41.64 64.63
C LYS A 205 -17.94 41.56 64.85
N VAL A 206 -17.21 42.68 64.98
CA VAL A 206 -16.93 43.54 66.16
C VAL A 206 -16.01 42.90 67.21
N LYS A 207 -14.84 43.55 67.43
CA LYS A 207 -13.87 43.50 68.57
C LYS A 207 -13.10 42.16 68.74
N ALA A 208 -11.80 42.13 69.05
CA ALA A 208 -10.99 43.01 69.90
C ALA A 208 -9.67 43.44 69.25
#